data_AF-A0A5B2X0V0-F1
#
_entry.id   AF-A0A5B2X0V0-F1
#
_cell.length_a   1.000
_cell.length_b   1.000
_cell.length_c   1.000
_cell.angle_alpha   90.00
_cell.angle_beta   90.00
_cell.angle_gamma   90.00
#
_symmetry.space_group_name_H-M   'P 1'
#
loop_
_entity.id
_entity.type
_entity.pdbx_description
1 polymer ?
#
loop_
_entity_poly.entity_id
_entity_poly.type
_entity_poly.pdbx_seq_one_letter_code
_entity_poly.pdbx_strand_id
1 'polypeptide(L)'
;MSAPETAANLAEPRRMAEEGTQASWVWITPPPVDEERERAYPNYRNTGRRWRADDAAAVRAAILARQEPVVDLTAVFGTPSTTDLLGEDGVHPTPTGHRAIVRAVVEFLTS
;
A
#
# COMPACT_ATOMS: atom_id res chain seq x y z
N MET A 1 14.12 1.86 5.32
CA MET A 1 14.41 1.90 3.87
C MET A 1 14.48 3.36 3.48
N SER A 2 15.49 3.79 2.71
CA SER A 2 15.58 5.20 2.31
C SER A 2 14.67 5.49 1.11
N ALA A 3 14.28 6.75 0.89
CA ALA A 3 13.48 7.11 -0.29
C ALA A 3 14.17 6.77 -1.64
N PRO A 4 15.50 7.00 -1.82
CA PRO A 4 16.20 6.54 -3.02
C PRO A 4 16.19 5.02 -3.20
N GLU A 5 16.34 4.28 -2.10
CA GLU A 5 16.29 2.81 -2.11
C GLU A 5 14.88 2.31 -2.49
N THR A 6 13.82 2.91 -1.93
CA THR A 6 12.43 2.64 -2.33
C THR A 6 12.23 2.88 -3.82
N ALA A 7 12.70 4.01 -4.35
CA ALA A 7 12.56 4.34 -5.76
C ALA A 7 13.30 3.35 -6.67
N ALA A 8 14.54 2.97 -6.30
CA ALA A 8 15.30 1.96 -7.01
C ALA A 8 14.59 0.60 -7.00
N ASN A 9 14.07 0.17 -5.84
CA ASN A 9 13.34 -1.08 -5.68
C ASN A 9 12.02 -1.11 -6.46
N LEU A 10 11.37 0.03 -6.68
CA LEU A 10 10.17 0.13 -7.52
C LEU A 10 10.50 0.15 -9.02
N ALA A 11 11.64 0.75 -9.41
CA ALA A 11 12.05 0.84 -10.80
C ALA A 11 12.43 -0.52 -11.40
N GLU A 12 13.05 -1.41 -10.62
CA GLU A 12 13.56 -2.66 -11.16
C GLU A 12 12.46 -3.65 -11.61
N PRO A 13 11.41 -3.95 -10.82
CA PRO A 13 10.30 -4.78 -11.30
C PRO A 13 9.60 -4.18 -12.52
N ARG A 14 9.52 -2.85 -12.60
CA ARG A 14 8.94 -2.16 -13.76
C ARG A 14 9.75 -2.41 -15.02
N ARG A 15 11.07 -2.24 -14.95
CA ARG A 15 12.00 -2.50 -16.05
C ARG A 15 11.90 -3.94 -16.54
N MET A 16 11.90 -4.89 -15.61
CA MET A 16 11.74 -6.32 -15.94
C MET A 16 10.41 -6.61 -16.66
N ALA A 17 9.32 -5.96 -16.24
CA ALA A 17 8.03 -6.12 -16.91
C ALA A 17 8.02 -5.48 -18.30
N GLU A 18 8.64 -4.31 -18.47
CA GLU A 18 8.84 -3.65 -19.77
C GLU A 18 9.58 -4.55 -20.77
N GLU A 19 10.60 -5.27 -20.32
CA GLU A 19 11.42 -6.15 -21.16
C GLU A 19 10.76 -7.52 -21.40
N GLY A 20 9.99 -8.01 -20.42
CA GLY A 20 9.49 -9.38 -20.41
C GLY A 20 8.04 -9.56 -20.86
N THR A 21 7.26 -8.49 -21.02
CA THR A 21 5.83 -8.60 -21.37
C THR A 21 5.31 -7.40 -22.15
N GLN A 22 4.18 -7.59 -22.84
CA GLN A 22 3.40 -6.52 -23.48
C GLN A 22 2.20 -6.09 -22.62
N ALA A 23 2.11 -6.56 -21.38
CA ALA A 23 1.01 -6.25 -20.48
C ALA A 23 0.99 -4.77 -20.06
N SER A 24 -0.20 -4.23 -19.86
CA SER A 24 -0.38 -2.95 -19.18
C SER A 24 0.02 -3.10 -17.70
N TRP A 25 0.72 -2.09 -17.17
CA TRP A 25 1.13 -2.03 -15.78
C TRP A 25 0.24 -1.07 -15.00
N VAL A 26 -0.23 -1.48 -13.83
CA VAL A 26 -0.95 -0.62 -12.88
C VAL A 26 -0.32 -0.81 -11.51
N TRP A 27 -0.02 0.31 -10.84
CA TRP A 27 0.42 0.28 -9.45
C TRP A 27 -0.76 0.32 -8.50
N ILE A 28 -0.57 -0.25 -7.31
CA ILE A 28 -1.48 -0.12 -6.19
C ILE A 28 -0.66 0.41 -5.01
N THR A 29 -1.04 1.55 -4.44
CA THR A 29 -0.33 2.08 -3.26
C THR A 29 -0.60 1.16 -2.05
N PRO A 30 0.27 1.11 -1.04
CA PRO A 30 -0.06 0.40 0.20
C PRO A 30 -1.29 1.04 0.87
N PRO A 31 -2.09 0.27 1.63
CA PRO A 31 -3.03 0.84 2.60
C PRO A 31 -2.29 1.69 3.64
N PRO A 32 -2.97 2.66 4.29
CA PRO A 32 -2.41 3.37 5.44
C PRO A 32 -2.15 2.41 6.61
N VAL A 33 -1.23 2.79 7.50
CA VAL A 33 -0.95 2.08 8.76
C VAL A 33 -1.61 2.83 9.91
N ASP A 34 -2.29 2.10 10.79
CA ASP A 34 -2.74 2.60 12.09
C ASP A 34 -1.67 2.27 13.14
N GLU A 35 -0.75 3.21 13.36
CA GLU A 35 0.36 3.04 14.31
C GLU A 35 -0.10 2.87 15.77
N GLU A 36 -1.30 3.36 16.12
CA GLU A 36 -1.82 3.21 17.47
C GLU A 36 -2.23 1.76 17.72
N ARG A 37 -2.98 1.18 16.78
CA ARG A 37 -3.35 -0.25 16.81
C ARG A 37 -2.13 -1.15 16.71
N GLU A 38 -1.21 -0.85 15.80
CA GLU A 38 0.04 -1.61 15.63
C GLU A 38 0.82 -1.71 16.95
N ARG A 39 1.01 -0.57 17.63
CA ARG A 39 1.72 -0.51 18.91
C ARG A 39 0.96 -1.22 20.03
N ALA A 40 -0.36 -1.19 19.99
CA ALA A 40 -1.21 -1.86 20.95
C ALA A 40 -1.25 -3.38 20.74
N TYR A 41 -1.00 -3.88 19.52
CA TYR A 41 -1.20 -5.28 19.15
C TYR A 41 -0.19 -6.22 19.84
N PRO A 42 -0.64 -7.18 20.68
CA PRO A 42 0.23 -7.99 21.52
C PRO A 42 1.30 -8.76 20.75
N ASN A 43 0.97 -9.24 19.55
CA ASN A 43 1.85 -10.10 18.75
C ASN A 43 3.04 -9.34 18.14
N TYR A 44 3.04 -8.01 18.14
CA TYR A 44 4.13 -7.19 17.58
C TYR A 44 5.12 -6.68 18.63
N ARG A 45 4.70 -6.59 19.89
CA ARG A 45 5.46 -5.94 20.99
C ARG A 45 6.90 -6.43 21.16
N ASN A 46 7.18 -7.70 20.84
CA ASN A 46 8.49 -8.33 21.04
C ASN A 46 9.20 -8.72 19.74
N THR A 47 8.70 -8.25 18.59
CA THR A 47 9.25 -8.66 17.29
C THR A 47 10.41 -7.79 16.81
N GLY A 48 10.59 -6.61 17.43
CA GLY A 48 11.50 -5.57 16.94
C GLY A 48 11.06 -4.94 15.61
N ARG A 49 9.91 -5.36 15.06
CA ARG A 49 9.33 -4.83 13.82
C ARG A 49 8.38 -3.70 14.18
N ARG A 50 8.35 -2.69 13.32
CA ARG A 50 7.42 -1.58 13.39
C ARG A 50 6.94 -1.23 12.00
N TRP A 51 5.67 -0.94 11.88
CA TRP A 51 5.11 -0.32 10.69
C TRP A 51 4.85 1.14 11.02
N ARG A 52 5.46 2.04 10.24
CA ARG A 52 5.29 3.47 10.40
C ARG A 52 4.36 4.00 9.32
N ALA A 53 3.41 4.82 9.71
CA ALA A 53 2.53 5.56 8.81
C ALA A 53 3.36 6.44 7.87
N ASP A 54 4.42 7.07 8.37
CA ASP A 54 5.32 7.89 7.54
C ASP A 54 6.05 7.07 6.47
N ASP A 55 6.48 5.85 6.79
CA ASP A 55 7.11 4.96 5.81
C ASP A 55 6.11 4.55 4.72
N ALA A 56 4.87 4.21 5.11
CA ALA A 56 3.79 3.89 4.16
C ALA A 56 3.42 5.10 3.29
N ALA A 57 3.36 6.30 3.87
CA ALA A 57 3.10 7.55 3.16
C ALA A 57 4.22 7.88 2.16
N ALA A 58 5.48 7.66 2.53
CA ALA A 58 6.62 7.85 1.64
C ALA A 58 6.59 6.88 0.45
N VAL A 59 6.24 5.60 0.68
CA VAL A 59 6.06 4.63 -0.40
C VAL A 59 4.90 5.03 -1.31
N ARG A 60 3.75 5.45 -0.74
CA ARG A 60 2.63 5.99 -1.53
C ARG A 60 3.07 7.15 -2.40
N ALA A 61 3.79 8.13 -1.85
CA ALA A 61 4.26 9.29 -2.60
C ALA A 61 5.20 8.87 -3.75
N ALA A 62 6.09 7.92 -3.50
CA ALA A 62 6.99 7.39 -4.53
C ALA A 62 6.24 6.68 -5.67
N ILE A 63 5.15 5.95 -5.35
CA ILE A 63 4.30 5.29 -6.34
C ILE A 63 3.47 6.33 -7.13
N LEU A 64 2.90 7.33 -6.47
CA LEU A 64 2.09 8.37 -7.12
C LEU A 64 2.90 9.31 -8.02
N ALA A 65 4.20 9.45 -7.78
CA ALA A 65 5.09 10.24 -8.64
C ALA A 65 5.41 9.54 -9.98
N ARG A 66 4.94 8.32 -10.19
CA ARG A 66 5.19 7.55 -11.40
C ARG A 66 4.21 7.91 -12.52
N GLN A 67 4.64 7.68 -13.76
CA GLN A 67 3.81 7.96 -14.94
C GLN A 67 2.78 6.86 -15.22
N GLU A 68 3.01 5.64 -14.73
CA GLU A 68 2.06 4.56 -14.95
C GLU A 68 0.78 4.78 -14.11
N PRO A 69 -0.36 4.22 -14.54
CA PRO A 69 -1.60 4.38 -13.80
C PRO A 69 -1.54 3.78 -12.39
N VAL A 70 -2.24 4.41 -11.43
CA VAL A 70 -2.17 4.06 -10.00
C VAL A 70 -3.56 3.98 -9.37
N VAL A 71 -3.81 2.91 -8.62
CA VAL A 71 -4.92 2.80 -7.66
C VAL A 71 -4.43 3.23 -6.27
N ASP A 72 -4.95 4.35 -5.77
CA ASP A 72 -4.57 4.92 -4.47
C ASP A 72 -5.44 4.36 -3.33
N LEU A 73 -4.90 3.39 -2.59
CA LEU A 73 -5.60 2.78 -1.46
C LEU A 73 -5.75 3.70 -0.26
N THR A 74 -4.95 4.77 -0.13
CA THR A 74 -5.18 5.75 0.94
C THR A 74 -6.46 6.54 0.69
N ALA A 75 -6.83 6.80 -0.58
CA ALA A 75 -8.11 7.42 -0.92
C ALA A 75 -9.31 6.49 -0.61
N VAL A 76 -9.10 5.17 -0.66
CA VAL A 76 -10.11 4.15 -0.33
C VAL A 76 -10.25 3.94 1.17
N PHE A 77 -9.12 3.88 1.89
CA PHE A 77 -9.10 3.55 3.32
C PHE A 77 -9.32 4.78 4.21
N GLY A 78 -8.90 5.97 3.76
CA GLY A 78 -8.90 7.21 4.55
C GLY A 78 -7.61 7.41 5.35
N THR A 79 -7.49 8.57 6.01
CA THR A 79 -6.40 8.86 6.96
C THR A 79 -6.95 9.65 8.15
N PRO A 80 -7.12 9.02 9.34
CA PRO A 80 -6.82 7.62 9.65
C PRO A 80 -7.72 6.65 8.87
N SER A 81 -7.29 5.39 8.78
CA SER A 81 -8.09 4.36 8.11
C SER A 81 -9.47 4.22 8.74
N THR A 82 -10.46 3.96 7.90
CA THR A 82 -11.78 3.51 8.34
C THR A 82 -11.63 2.24 9.17
N THR A 83 -12.33 2.20 10.30
CA THR A 83 -12.06 1.26 11.39
C THR A 83 -12.35 -0.20 11.04
N ASP A 84 -13.19 -0.46 10.04
CA ASP A 84 -13.59 -1.78 9.57
C ASP A 84 -12.74 -2.32 8.40
N LEU A 85 -11.90 -1.47 7.78
CA LEU A 85 -11.06 -1.86 6.64
C LEU A 85 -9.69 -2.39 7.06
N LEU A 86 -9.16 -1.96 8.21
CA LEU A 86 -7.94 -2.51 8.82
C LEU A 86 -8.26 -3.41 10.02
N GLY A 87 -7.48 -4.47 10.16
CA GLY A 87 -7.52 -5.37 11.30
C GLY A 87 -7.12 -4.68 12.61
N GLU A 88 -7.27 -5.44 13.69
CA GLU A 88 -6.86 -5.00 15.04
C GLU A 88 -5.35 -4.77 15.16
N ASP A 89 -4.57 -5.32 14.22
CA ASP A 89 -3.13 -5.14 14.16
C ASP A 89 -2.68 -3.82 13.54
N GLY A 90 -3.62 -3.04 12.97
CA GLY A 90 -3.34 -1.75 12.36
C GLY A 90 -2.54 -1.80 11.05
N VAL A 91 -2.32 -2.98 10.48
CA VAL A 91 -1.45 -3.18 9.31
C VAL A 91 -2.18 -3.94 8.20
N HIS A 92 -2.85 -5.04 8.53
CA HIS A 92 -3.44 -5.92 7.54
C HIS A 92 -4.90 -5.54 7.25
N PRO A 93 -5.32 -5.51 5.97
CA PRO A 93 -6.73 -5.34 5.65
C PRO A 93 -7.60 -6.47 6.22
N THR A 94 -8.82 -6.13 6.66
CA THR A 94 -9.85 -7.13 6.98
C THR A 94 -10.40 -7.76 5.68
N PRO A 95 -11.24 -8.80 5.75
CA PRO A 95 -11.99 -9.25 4.57
C PRO A 95 -12.86 -8.16 3.92
N THR A 96 -13.34 -7.18 4.69
CA THR A 96 -14.04 -6.00 4.16
C THR A 96 -13.05 -5.05 3.49
N GLY A 97 -11.88 -4.82 4.10
CA GLY A 97 -10.74 -4.11 3.49
C GLY A 97 -10.33 -4.70 2.15
N HIS A 98 -10.12 -6.01 2.06
CA HIS A 98 -9.80 -6.69 0.81
C HIS A 98 -10.89 -6.53 -0.25
N ARG A 99 -12.17 -6.56 0.12
CA ARG A 99 -13.27 -6.29 -0.81
C ARG A 99 -13.25 -4.85 -1.33
N ALA A 100 -12.91 -3.88 -0.49
CA ALA A 100 -12.75 -2.48 -0.90
C ALA A 100 -11.57 -2.32 -1.88
N ILE A 101 -10.43 -2.98 -1.62
CA ILE A 101 -9.27 -3.00 -2.53
C ILE A 101 -9.67 -3.57 -3.89
N VAL A 102 -10.28 -4.76 -3.91
CA VAL A 102 -10.68 -5.41 -5.17
C VAL A 102 -11.68 -4.55 -5.93
N ARG A 103 -12.66 -3.94 -5.24
CA ARG A 103 -13.60 -3.02 -5.86
C ARG A 103 -12.88 -1.85 -6.54
N ALA A 104 -11.99 -1.16 -5.83
CA ALA A 104 -11.25 -0.03 -6.38
C ALA A 104 -10.41 -0.43 -7.60
N VAL A 105 -9.79 -1.61 -7.58
CA VAL A 105 -9.04 -2.13 -8.73
C VAL A 105 -9.95 -2.44 -9.91
N VAL A 106 -11.08 -3.11 -9.69
CA VAL A 106 -12.01 -3.45 -10.77
C VAL A 106 -12.63 -2.20 -11.38
N GLU A 107 -13.07 -1.25 -10.56
CA GLU A 107 -13.60 0.04 -11.01
C GLU A 107 -12.56 0.79 -11.85
N PHE A 108 -11.31 0.84 -11.38
CA PHE A 108 -10.20 1.47 -12.11
C PHE A 108 -9.91 0.81 -13.48
N LEU A 109 -9.99 -0.52 -13.56
CA LEU A 109 -9.73 -1.26 -14.79
C LEU A 109 -10.91 -1.29 -15.77
N THR A 110 -12.10 -0.87 -15.34
CA THR A 110 -13.32 -0.89 -16.15
C THR A 110 -13.90 0.48 -16.45
N SER A 111 -13.29 1.55 -15.92
CA SER A 111 -13.54 2.95 -16.30
C SER A 111 -12.86 3.32 -17.61
#